data_AF-A0A060CF42-F1
#
_entry.id   AF-A0A060CF42-F1
#
_cell.length_a   1.000
_cell.length_b   1.000
_cell.length_c   1.000
_cell.angle_alpha   90.00
_cell.angle_beta   90.00
_cell.angle_gamma   90.00
#
_symmetry.space_group_name_H-M   'P 1'
#
loop_
_entity.id
_entity.type
_entity.pdbx_description
1 polymer ?
#
loop_
_entity_poly.entity_id
_entity_poly.type
_entity_poly.pdbx_seq_one_letter_code
_entity_poly.pdbx_strand_id
1 'polypeptide(L)'
;EAGQDNVYYHHAAGHDIVRKAWDEPLTSEAGGSTFYGGDLYGISEKLSYLKQLGVTALYLNPVFVAPSVHKYDTEDYRHVDPQFGGDEALLRLRHNTQKEGMRLILDGVFNHSGDSHPWFDRYQRGSGGACHNADSQWRDWYHFSPEGVAHNWLGYPSLPK
;
A
#
# COMPACT_ATOMS: atom_id res chain seq x y z
N GLU A 1 6.55 5.59 -19.64
CA GLU A 1 6.17 4.55 -18.66
C GLU A 1 6.89 4.85 -17.36
N ALA A 2 6.17 4.94 -16.24
CA ALA A 2 6.84 4.94 -14.95
C ALA A 2 7.40 3.53 -14.75
N GLY A 3 8.70 3.42 -14.48
CA GLY A 3 9.34 2.11 -14.31
C GLY A 3 8.88 1.45 -13.03
N GLN A 4 8.08 0.39 -13.13
CA GLN A 4 7.84 -0.52 -12.01
C GLN A 4 9.08 -1.38 -11.80
N ASP A 5 9.54 -1.49 -10.56
CA ASP A 5 10.60 -2.44 -10.24
C ASP A 5 10.08 -3.86 -10.41
N ASN A 6 10.81 -4.72 -11.13
CA ASN A 6 10.39 -6.10 -11.33
C ASN A 6 10.51 -6.95 -10.06
N VAL A 7 11.34 -6.54 -9.11
CA VAL A 7 11.54 -7.20 -7.81
C VAL A 7 11.79 -6.12 -6.76
N TYR A 8 11.15 -6.23 -5.60
CA TYR A 8 11.41 -5.39 -4.43
C TYR A 8 11.22 -6.20 -3.14
N TYR A 9 11.87 -5.79 -2.04
CA TYR A 9 11.92 -6.60 -0.82
C TYR A 9 10.87 -6.19 0.23
N HIS A 10 10.17 -7.17 0.81
CA HIS A 10 9.21 -6.94 1.88
C HIS A 10 9.78 -7.37 3.23
N HIS A 11 10.32 -6.42 3.98
CA HIS A 11 11.01 -6.69 5.25
C HIS A 11 10.16 -7.46 6.28
N ALA A 12 8.86 -7.18 6.39
CA ALA A 12 8.00 -7.91 7.32
C ALA A 12 7.62 -9.33 6.90
N ALA A 13 7.58 -9.61 5.61
CA ALA A 13 7.32 -10.95 5.10
C ALA A 13 8.62 -11.75 4.96
N GLY A 14 9.78 -11.08 4.95
CA GLY A 14 11.11 -11.71 4.92
C GLY A 14 11.52 -12.25 3.55
N HIS A 15 10.82 -11.88 2.47
CA HIS A 15 11.06 -12.37 1.12
C HIS A 15 10.85 -11.28 0.05
N ASP A 16 11.32 -11.57 -1.15
CA ASP A 16 11.10 -10.72 -2.34
C ASP A 16 9.63 -10.72 -2.76
N ILE A 17 9.19 -9.59 -3.29
CA ILE A 17 7.97 -9.41 -4.06
C ILE A 17 8.36 -9.38 -5.53
N VAL A 18 7.79 -10.27 -6.33
CA VAL A 18 8.28 -10.57 -7.68
C VAL A 18 7.19 -10.33 -8.72
N ARG A 19 7.55 -9.65 -9.80
CA ARG A 19 6.68 -9.47 -10.97
C ARG A 19 6.58 -10.77 -11.74
N LYS A 20 5.37 -11.11 -12.16
CA LYS A 20 5.08 -12.26 -13.02
C LYS A 20 4.46 -11.83 -14.35
N ALA A 21 4.65 -12.65 -15.38
CA ALA A 21 3.93 -12.47 -16.64
C ALA A 21 2.42 -12.72 -16.44
N TRP A 22 1.59 -12.08 -17.25
CA TRP A 22 0.12 -12.11 -17.10
C TRP A 22 -0.48 -13.52 -17.07
N ASP A 23 0.13 -14.43 -17.82
CA ASP A 23 -0.25 -15.81 -18.04
C ASP A 23 0.43 -16.80 -17.07
N GLU A 24 1.32 -16.33 -16.20
CA GLU A 24 1.89 -17.15 -15.13
C GLU A 24 0.90 -17.32 -13.96
N PRO A 25 0.62 -18.56 -13.51
CA PRO A 25 -0.34 -18.80 -12.45
C PRO A 25 0.18 -18.34 -11.08
N LEU A 26 -0.72 -17.84 -10.25
CA LEU A 26 -0.45 -17.59 -8.84
C LEU A 26 -0.36 -18.92 -8.09
N THR A 27 0.72 -19.11 -7.33
CA THR A 27 0.81 -20.23 -6.38
C THR A 27 0.30 -19.79 -5.02
N SER A 28 -0.23 -20.73 -4.23
CA SER A 28 -0.69 -20.46 -2.86
C SER A 28 0.42 -19.87 -1.97
N GLU A 29 1.67 -20.28 -2.21
CA GLU A 29 2.85 -19.82 -1.48
C GLU A 29 3.26 -18.39 -1.86
N ALA A 30 2.92 -17.95 -3.08
CA ALA A 30 3.36 -16.66 -3.62
C ALA A 30 2.26 -15.60 -3.65
N GLY A 31 1.08 -15.88 -3.08
CA GLY A 31 -0.10 -15.01 -3.17
C GLY A 31 0.13 -13.59 -2.63
N GLY A 32 0.89 -13.45 -1.54
CA GLY A 32 1.26 -12.16 -0.96
C GLY A 32 2.56 -11.56 -1.52
N SER A 33 3.25 -12.30 -2.40
CA SER A 33 4.59 -11.98 -2.89
C SER A 33 4.68 -11.82 -4.41
N THR A 34 3.54 -11.81 -5.09
CA THR A 34 3.46 -11.77 -6.55
C THR A 34 2.60 -10.61 -7.00
N PHE A 35 3.03 -9.92 -8.05
CA PHE A 35 2.22 -8.90 -8.73
C PHE A 35 2.40 -8.98 -10.25
N TYR A 36 1.44 -8.42 -10.98
CA TYR A 36 1.35 -8.54 -12.45
C TYR A 36 1.48 -7.19 -13.18
N GLY A 37 1.82 -6.13 -12.43
CA GLY A 37 2.09 -4.80 -12.97
C GLY A 37 0.87 -3.92 -13.20
N GLY A 38 -0.27 -4.18 -12.54
CA GLY A 38 -1.40 -3.26 -12.57
C GLY A 38 -1.04 -1.89 -11.96
N ASP A 39 -1.47 -0.79 -12.59
CA ASP A 39 -1.18 0.58 -12.17
C ASP A 39 -2.36 1.55 -12.43
N LEU A 40 -2.23 2.80 -11.96
CA LEU A 40 -3.29 3.81 -12.09
C LEU A 40 -3.40 4.39 -13.51
N TYR A 41 -2.32 4.33 -14.30
CA TYR A 41 -2.35 4.76 -15.70
C TYR A 41 -3.25 3.82 -16.52
N GLY A 42 -3.10 2.51 -16.34
CA GLY A 42 -3.92 1.49 -16.96
C GLY A 42 -5.39 1.61 -16.57
N ILE A 43 -5.71 1.89 -15.30
CA ILE A 43 -7.10 2.19 -14.90
C ILE A 43 -7.62 3.40 -15.68
N SER A 44 -6.83 4.48 -15.76
CA SER A 44 -7.22 5.68 -16.49
C SER A 44 -7.48 5.41 -17.98
N GLU A 45 -6.78 4.48 -18.61
CA GLU A 45 -6.98 4.08 -20.01
C GLU A 45 -8.24 3.21 -20.20
N LYS A 46 -8.67 2.50 -19.15
CA LYS A 46 -9.86 1.63 -19.19
C LYS A 46 -11.16 2.34 -18.80
N LEU A 47 -11.16 3.63 -18.48
CA LEU A 47 -12.37 4.35 -18.10
C LEU A 47 -13.48 4.29 -19.17
N SER A 48 -13.14 4.38 -20.46
CA SER A 48 -14.12 4.23 -21.55
C SER A 48 -14.79 2.85 -21.55
N TYR A 49 -14.00 1.79 -21.34
CA TYR A 49 -14.52 0.43 -21.18
C TYR A 49 -15.45 0.31 -19.96
N LEU A 50 -15.03 0.83 -18.81
CA LEU A 50 -15.84 0.80 -17.57
C LEU A 50 -17.14 1.60 -17.74
N LYS A 51 -17.10 2.71 -18.47
CA LYS A 51 -18.29 3.51 -18.78
C LYS A 51 -19.28 2.76 -19.65
N GLN A 52 -18.80 1.99 -20.64
CA GLN A 52 -19.65 1.15 -21.48
C GLN A 52 -20.36 0.06 -20.66
N LEU A 53 -19.74 -0.41 -19.58
CA LEU A 53 -20.38 -1.33 -18.62
C LEU A 53 -21.39 -0.64 -17.67
N GLY A 54 -21.51 0.70 -17.72
CA GLY A 54 -22.39 1.46 -16.84
C GLY A 54 -21.79 1.81 -15.48
N VAL A 55 -20.47 1.67 -15.30
CA VAL A 55 -19.79 2.05 -14.05
C VAL A 55 -19.88 3.57 -13.84
N THR A 56 -20.26 3.98 -12.63
CA THR A 56 -20.37 5.40 -12.24
C THR A 56 -19.45 5.78 -11.07
N ALA A 57 -18.81 4.81 -10.45
CA ALA A 57 -17.86 5.01 -9.36
C ALA A 57 -16.79 3.92 -9.39
N LEU A 58 -15.56 4.29 -9.06
CA LEU A 58 -14.46 3.37 -8.78
C LEU A 58 -14.17 3.39 -7.29
N TYR A 59 -14.13 2.21 -6.68
CA TYR A 59 -13.54 1.99 -5.37
C TYR A 59 -12.20 1.28 -5.58
N LEU A 60 -11.13 1.89 -5.11
CA LEU A 60 -9.79 1.30 -5.17
C LEU A 60 -9.39 0.81 -3.79
N ASN A 61 -8.81 -0.39 -3.74
CA ASN A 61 -8.00 -0.84 -2.60
C ASN A 61 -6.84 0.16 -2.35
N PRO A 62 -6.10 0.05 -1.22
CA PRO A 62 -5.09 1.03 -0.86
C PRO A 62 -4.05 1.27 -1.96
N VAL A 63 -3.72 2.54 -2.19
CA VAL A 63 -2.81 2.98 -3.26
C VAL A 63 -1.56 3.70 -2.75
N PHE A 64 -1.46 3.90 -1.43
CA PHE A 64 -0.35 4.61 -0.79
C PHE A 64 0.87 3.73 -0.61
N VAL A 65 2.04 4.33 -0.42
CA VAL A 65 3.32 3.61 -0.31
C VAL A 65 3.24 2.52 0.74
N ALA A 66 3.53 1.28 0.33
CA ALA A 66 3.58 0.12 1.21
C ALA A 66 4.35 -1.04 0.53
N PRO A 67 5.07 -1.87 1.30
CA PRO A 67 5.91 -2.94 0.76
C PRO A 67 5.11 -4.19 0.34
N SER A 68 3.86 -4.34 0.76
CA SER A 68 3.02 -5.44 0.30
C SER A 68 2.38 -5.17 -1.06
N VAL A 69 1.94 -6.25 -1.70
CA VAL A 69 1.14 -6.18 -2.93
C VAL A 69 -0.27 -5.63 -2.69
N HIS A 70 -0.77 -5.71 -1.45
CA HIS A 70 -2.13 -5.27 -1.08
C HIS A 70 -2.18 -3.88 -0.40
N LYS A 71 -1.04 -3.40 0.10
CA LYS A 71 -0.80 -2.05 0.63
C LYS A 71 -1.57 -1.63 1.90
N TYR A 72 -1.98 -2.60 2.71
CA TYR A 72 -2.65 -2.34 4.00
C TYR A 72 -1.64 -2.04 5.14
N ASP A 73 -0.37 -2.34 4.93
CA ASP A 73 0.77 -2.04 5.78
C ASP A 73 1.44 -0.72 5.36
N THR A 74 0.68 0.37 5.38
CA THR A 74 1.11 1.68 4.84
C THR A 74 2.40 2.18 5.49
N GLU A 75 3.34 2.65 4.66
CA GLU A 75 4.60 3.32 5.05
C GLU A 75 4.55 4.85 4.85
N ASP A 76 3.76 5.34 3.89
CA ASP A 76 3.56 6.77 3.69
C ASP A 76 2.15 7.06 3.13
N TYR A 77 1.31 7.70 3.95
CA TYR A 77 -0.04 8.10 3.58
C TYR A 77 -0.12 9.32 2.64
N ARG A 78 0.99 10.05 2.44
CA ARG A 78 1.00 11.30 1.67
C ARG A 78 1.28 11.08 0.20
N HIS A 79 1.95 9.98 -0.14
CA HIS A 79 2.36 9.68 -1.48
C HIS A 79 1.77 8.35 -1.96
N VAL A 80 1.34 8.33 -3.21
CA VAL A 80 0.92 7.13 -3.91
C VAL A 80 2.14 6.27 -4.18
N ASP A 81 1.98 4.96 -4.07
CA ASP A 81 3.06 4.02 -4.27
C ASP A 81 3.69 4.15 -5.67
N PRO A 82 5.02 4.22 -5.79
CA PRO A 82 5.71 4.27 -7.08
C PRO A 82 5.35 3.13 -8.02
N GLN A 83 5.05 1.93 -7.51
CA GLN A 83 4.59 0.79 -8.30
C GLN A 83 3.26 1.07 -9.03
N PHE A 84 2.47 2.02 -8.54
CA PHE A 84 1.22 2.45 -9.14
C PHE A 84 1.34 3.72 -9.99
N GLY A 85 2.56 4.27 -10.11
CA GLY A 85 2.88 5.44 -10.92
C GLY A 85 2.95 6.77 -10.16
N GLY A 86 2.82 6.73 -8.83
CA GLY A 86 2.94 7.91 -7.95
C GLY A 86 1.78 8.91 -8.06
N ASP A 87 1.96 10.06 -7.42
CA ASP A 87 0.90 11.08 -7.26
C ASP A 87 0.35 11.58 -8.59
N GLU A 88 1.23 11.73 -9.59
CA GLU A 88 0.87 12.14 -10.96
C GLU A 88 -0.12 11.16 -11.60
N ALA A 89 0.04 9.86 -11.36
CA ALA A 89 -0.86 8.85 -11.90
C ALA A 89 -2.26 8.95 -11.26
N LEU A 90 -2.33 9.19 -9.94
CA LEU A 90 -3.60 9.41 -9.25
C LEU A 90 -4.27 10.72 -9.67
N LEU A 91 -3.52 11.82 -9.82
CA LEU A 91 -4.03 13.09 -10.32
C LEU A 91 -4.61 12.95 -11.72
N ARG A 92 -3.90 12.24 -12.62
CA ARG A 92 -4.38 11.95 -13.97
C ARG A 92 -5.65 11.10 -13.95
N LEU A 93 -5.69 10.04 -13.15
CA LEU A 93 -6.88 9.19 -12.99
C LEU A 93 -8.06 10.00 -12.46
N ARG A 94 -7.83 10.86 -11.46
CA ARG A 94 -8.86 11.72 -10.89
C ARG A 94 -9.41 12.72 -11.92
N HIS A 95 -8.55 13.36 -12.69
CA HIS A 95 -8.98 14.27 -13.76
C HIS A 95 -9.83 13.55 -14.81
N ASN A 96 -9.41 12.37 -15.24
CA ASN A 96 -10.11 11.62 -16.27
C ASN A 96 -11.43 11.00 -15.76
N THR A 97 -11.48 10.52 -14.52
CA THR A 97 -12.76 10.09 -13.91
C THR A 97 -13.76 11.23 -13.83
N GLN A 98 -13.34 12.45 -13.48
CA GLN A 98 -14.20 13.62 -13.49
C GLN A 98 -14.77 13.95 -14.87
N LYS A 99 -13.94 13.90 -15.93
CA LYS A 99 -14.39 14.07 -17.32
C LYS A 99 -15.44 13.04 -17.72
N GLU A 100 -15.27 11.80 -17.26
CA GLU A 100 -16.19 10.72 -17.59
C GLU A 100 -17.47 10.73 -16.73
N GLY A 101 -17.56 11.61 -15.73
CA GLY A 101 -18.68 11.66 -14.79
C GLY A 101 -18.63 10.56 -13.74
N MET A 102 -17.46 9.97 -13.49
CA MET A 102 -17.24 8.90 -12.53
C MET A 102 -16.73 9.42 -11.18
N ARG A 103 -17.22 8.85 -10.09
CA ARG A 103 -16.69 9.08 -8.74
C ARG A 103 -15.44 8.22 -8.52
N LEU A 104 -14.52 8.72 -7.70
CA LEU A 104 -13.35 7.97 -7.25
C LEU A 104 -13.35 7.94 -5.72
N ILE A 105 -13.31 6.75 -5.15
CA ILE A 105 -13.26 6.48 -3.71
C ILE A 105 -11.99 5.69 -3.44
N LEU A 106 -11.21 6.14 -2.45
CA LEU A 106 -10.00 5.47 -2.01
C LEU A 106 -10.25 4.78 -0.66
N ASP A 107 -9.64 3.62 -0.48
CA ASP A 107 -9.57 2.92 0.80
C ASP A 107 -8.55 3.61 1.74
N GLY A 108 -9.03 4.07 2.89
CA GLY A 108 -8.24 4.80 3.88
C GLY A 108 -7.85 3.91 5.06
N VAL A 109 -6.61 3.43 5.07
CA VAL A 109 -6.11 2.48 6.08
C VAL A 109 -5.62 3.21 7.34
N PHE A 110 -6.55 3.78 8.11
CA PHE A 110 -6.21 4.61 9.28
C PHE A 110 -6.27 3.89 10.62
N ASN A 111 -6.75 2.65 10.65
CA ASN A 111 -6.87 1.89 11.89
C ASN A 111 -5.50 1.38 12.40
N HIS A 112 -4.55 1.12 11.50
CA HIS A 112 -3.20 0.65 11.76
C HIS A 112 -2.26 1.20 10.68
N SER A 113 -0.96 1.26 10.96
CA SER A 113 0.08 1.47 9.94
C SER A 113 0.74 0.14 9.56
N GLY A 114 1.71 0.19 8.65
CA GLY A 114 2.72 -0.88 8.53
C GLY A 114 3.76 -0.79 9.66
N ASP A 115 4.39 -1.91 9.98
CA ASP A 115 5.49 -1.97 10.97
C ASP A 115 6.80 -1.35 10.46
N SER A 116 6.92 -1.16 9.15
CA SER A 116 8.00 -0.40 8.52
C SER A 116 7.71 1.09 8.37
N HIS A 117 6.51 1.56 8.73
CA HIS A 117 6.17 2.99 8.71
C HIS A 117 7.15 3.79 9.59
N PRO A 118 7.68 4.96 9.18
CA PRO A 118 8.68 5.72 9.95
C PRO A 118 8.28 6.04 11.40
N TRP A 119 6.98 6.19 11.66
CA TRP A 119 6.43 6.35 13.01
C TRP A 119 6.65 5.12 13.91
N PHE A 120 6.60 3.89 13.37
CA PHE A 120 6.81 2.66 14.12
C PHE A 120 8.24 2.16 14.00
N ASP A 121 8.73 2.03 12.76
CA ASP A 121 10.09 1.70 12.35
C ASP A 121 10.67 0.45 13.05
N ARG A 122 9.97 -0.68 12.93
CA ARG A 122 10.43 -1.96 13.49
C ARG A 122 11.83 -2.34 13.02
N TYR A 123 12.16 -1.98 11.78
CA TYR A 123 13.41 -2.35 11.11
C TYR A 123 14.52 -1.32 11.31
N GLN A 124 14.30 -0.27 12.11
CA GLN A 124 15.30 0.77 12.41
C GLN A 124 15.92 1.39 11.14
N ARG A 125 15.08 1.68 10.14
CA ARG A 125 15.47 2.40 8.93
C ARG A 125 15.70 3.89 9.22
N GLY A 126 15.04 4.41 10.25
CA GLY A 126 15.24 5.74 10.82
C GLY A 126 15.77 5.67 12.26
N SER A 127 15.74 6.82 12.95
CA SER A 127 16.31 6.96 14.30
C SER A 127 15.28 7.19 15.39
N GLY A 128 13.99 7.28 15.05
CA GLY A 128 12.97 7.82 15.96
C GLY A 128 11.71 6.98 16.13
N GLY A 129 11.58 5.81 15.51
CA GLY A 129 10.33 5.05 15.54
C GLY A 129 9.95 4.53 16.92
N ALA A 130 8.64 4.43 17.14
CA ALA A 130 8.03 4.03 18.40
C ALA A 130 8.34 2.61 18.84
N CYS A 131 8.70 1.70 17.91
CA CYS A 131 8.87 0.27 18.23
C CYS A 131 9.96 0.03 19.28
N HIS A 132 11.09 0.73 19.17
CA HIS A 132 12.28 0.52 20.02
C HIS A 132 12.65 1.72 20.89
N ASN A 133 11.95 2.85 20.74
CA ASN A 133 12.23 4.07 21.48
C ASN A 133 10.99 4.52 22.27
N ALA A 134 11.05 4.37 23.60
CA ALA A 134 9.98 4.80 24.51
C ALA A 134 9.80 6.33 24.55
N ASP A 135 10.85 7.08 24.20
CA ASP A 135 10.84 8.56 24.13
C ASP A 135 10.52 9.08 22.72
N SER A 136 10.12 8.19 21.79
CA SER A 136 9.70 8.59 20.44
C SER A 136 8.54 9.57 20.50
N GLN A 137 8.60 10.64 19.70
CA GLN A 137 7.46 11.55 19.53
C GLN A 137 6.19 10.86 18.97
N TRP A 138 6.35 9.67 18.39
CA TRP A 138 5.25 8.85 17.86
C TRP A 138 4.87 7.71 18.80
N ARG A 139 5.46 7.61 20.00
CA ARG A 139 5.20 6.51 20.93
C ARG A 139 3.72 6.37 21.26
N ASP A 140 3.06 7.49 21.55
CA ASP A 140 1.64 7.54 21.94
C ASP A 140 0.67 7.35 20.76
N TRP A 141 1.17 7.21 19.53
CA TRP A 141 0.35 6.89 18.36
C TRP A 141 0.03 5.39 18.25
N TYR A 142 0.73 4.57 19.04
CA TYR A 142 0.52 3.12 19.12
C TYR A 142 0.21 2.71 20.55
N HIS A 143 -0.43 1.56 20.70
CA HIS A 143 -0.71 0.97 21.99
C HIS A 143 0.31 -0.13 22.31
N PHE A 144 0.95 -0.04 23.48
CA PHE A 144 1.93 -1.01 23.95
C PHE A 144 1.47 -1.64 25.26
N SER A 145 1.72 -2.94 25.42
CA SER A 145 1.54 -3.64 26.68
C SER A 145 2.58 -3.17 27.73
N PRO A 146 2.38 -3.47 29.03
CA PRO A 146 3.37 -3.18 30.07
C PRO A 146 4.76 -3.77 29.79
N GLU A 147 4.83 -4.86 29.04
CA GLU A 147 6.06 -5.54 28.61
C GLU A 147 6.71 -4.87 27.37
N GLY A 148 6.10 -3.81 26.85
CA GLY A 148 6.59 -3.06 25.69
C GLY A 148 6.23 -3.67 24.34
N VAL A 149 5.31 -4.64 24.29
CA VAL A 149 4.86 -5.28 23.04
C VAL A 149 3.75 -4.44 22.41
N ALA A 150 3.90 -4.10 21.12
CA ALA A 150 2.87 -3.36 20.40
C ALA A 150 1.62 -4.21 20.18
N HIS A 151 0.45 -3.59 20.37
CA HIS A 151 -0.83 -4.16 19.96
C HIS A 151 -0.95 -4.09 18.44
N ASN A 152 -1.62 -5.10 17.87
CA ASN A 152 -1.69 -5.23 16.43
C ASN A 152 -3.10 -5.56 15.98
N TRP A 153 -3.40 -5.28 14.71
CA TRP A 153 -4.65 -5.68 14.09
C TRP A 153 -4.75 -7.20 14.02
N LEU A 154 -5.75 -7.78 14.70
CA LEU A 154 -5.99 -9.24 14.79
C LEU A 154 -4.74 -10.09 15.13
N GLY A 155 -3.75 -9.50 15.81
CA GLY A 155 -2.50 -10.18 16.16
C GLY A 155 -1.45 -10.23 15.05
N TYR A 156 -1.66 -9.64 13.88
CA TYR A 156 -0.67 -9.57 12.80
C TYR A 156 0.45 -8.59 13.16
N PRO A 157 1.68 -9.03 13.45
CA PRO A 157 2.72 -8.12 13.92
C PRO A 157 3.04 -7.01 12.92
N SER A 158 2.86 -7.24 11.63
CA SER A 158 3.14 -6.25 10.58
C SER A 158 2.19 -5.05 10.58
N LEU A 159 1.10 -5.08 11.37
CA LEU A 159 0.05 -4.07 11.39
C LEU A 159 -0.16 -3.51 12.82
N PRO A 160 0.80 -2.73 13.35
CA PRO A 160 0.71 -2.13 14.67
C PRO A 160 -0.44 -1.11 14.76
N LYS A 161 -1.08 -1.06 15.92
CA LYS A 161 -2.29 -0.27 16.21
C LYS A 161 -2.11 0.66 17.40
#